data_AF-A0A9E2VVU3-F1
#
_entry.id   AF-A0A9E2VVU3-F1
#
_cell.length_a   1.000
_cell.length_b   1.000
_cell.length_c   1.000
_cell.angle_alpha   90.00
_cell.angle_beta   90.00
_cell.angle_gamma   90.00
#
_symmetry.space_group_name_H-M   'P 1'
#
loop_
_entity.id
_entity.type
_entity.pdbx_description
1 polymer ?
#
loop_
_entity_poly.entity_id
_entity_poly.type
_entity_poly.pdbx_seq_one_letter_code
_entity_poly.pdbx_strand_id
1 'polypeptide(L)'
;MIRKRSTTVMCLVVVSLLFTARAWATPESPAVLLDKAGHFTAPDGTDVLVAAGTYRLEQSAETQLRLVADPPQPAVEIQATATTHEETVASPMALAIAEEGQEDEVHLVLLLPDGRGLDATGTFSGTRSRGSRVQPINRLQMQQALNQIQPFPQRPSNS
;
A
#
# COMPACT_ATOMS: atom_id res chain seq x y z
N MET A 1 71.65 3.63 23.25
CA MET A 1 71.96 4.43 22.04
C MET A 1 71.10 3.96 20.88
N ILE A 2 70.63 4.91 20.09
CA ILE A 2 69.61 4.86 19.02
C ILE A 2 70.23 4.40 17.68
N ARG A 3 69.50 3.61 16.85
CA ARG A 3 69.11 3.96 15.45
C ARG A 3 68.46 2.81 14.64
N LYS A 4 67.18 3.04 14.31
CA LYS A 4 66.36 2.80 13.08
C LYS A 4 66.92 1.98 11.89
N ARG A 5 66.04 1.15 11.28
CA ARG A 5 65.48 1.18 9.88
C ARG A 5 64.71 -0.15 9.61
N SER A 6 63.39 -0.17 9.45
CA SER A 6 62.60 -0.02 8.20
C SER A 6 62.85 -1.13 7.16
N THR A 7 61.85 -1.96 6.82
CA THR A 7 61.34 -2.25 5.45
C THR A 7 60.25 -3.34 5.49
N THR A 8 59.17 -3.06 4.78
CA THR A 8 57.92 -3.77 4.40
C THR A 8 58.10 -5.19 3.83
N VAL A 9 57.01 -6.00 3.85
CA VAL A 9 56.46 -6.90 2.79
C VAL A 9 55.46 -7.85 3.50
N MET A 10 54.16 -7.59 3.54
CA MET A 10 53.16 -7.72 2.45
C MET A 10 53.09 -9.14 1.87
N CYS A 11 52.22 -9.99 2.41
CA CYS A 11 51.72 -11.15 1.65
C CYS A 11 50.20 -11.26 1.86
N LEU A 12 49.52 -10.93 0.77
CA LEU A 12 48.09 -10.74 0.60
C LEU A 12 47.44 -12.12 0.41
N VAL A 13 46.64 -12.60 1.36
CA VAL A 13 45.75 -13.75 1.13
C VAL A 13 44.38 -13.20 0.74
N VAL A 14 44.12 -13.25 -0.57
CA VAL A 14 42.85 -12.85 -1.19
C VAL A 14 41.80 -13.90 -0.83
N VAL A 15 40.96 -13.60 0.16
CA VAL A 15 39.74 -14.34 0.45
C VAL A 15 38.66 -13.79 -0.49
N SER A 16 38.48 -14.43 -1.64
CA SER A 16 37.38 -14.12 -2.57
C SER A 16 36.05 -14.61 -1.99
N LEU A 17 35.47 -13.82 -1.08
CA LEU A 17 34.06 -13.90 -0.75
C LEU A 17 33.26 -13.46 -1.99
N LEU A 18 32.70 -14.43 -2.71
CA LEU A 18 31.62 -14.20 -3.65
C LEU A 18 30.39 -13.76 -2.85
N PHE A 19 30.34 -12.48 -2.47
CA PHE A 19 29.11 -11.82 -2.06
C PHE A 19 28.21 -11.78 -3.29
N THR A 20 27.37 -12.79 -3.46
CA THR A 20 26.19 -12.66 -4.31
C THR A 20 25.37 -11.52 -3.73
N ALA A 21 25.48 -10.34 -4.33
CA ALA A 21 24.60 -9.22 -4.09
C ALA A 21 23.20 -9.68 -4.52
N ARG A 22 22.46 -10.26 -3.58
CA ARG A 22 21.04 -10.51 -3.73
C ARG A 22 20.42 -9.11 -3.75
N ALA A 23 20.04 -8.66 -4.94
CA ALA A 23 19.25 -7.45 -5.09
C ALA A 23 18.03 -7.60 -4.17
N TRP A 24 18.02 -6.83 -3.09
CA TRP A 24 16.84 -6.66 -2.27
C TRP A 24 15.88 -5.85 -3.15
N ALA A 25 14.93 -6.53 -3.79
CA ALA A 25 13.80 -5.83 -4.37
C ALA A 25 13.20 -4.99 -3.25
N THR A 26 13.26 -3.67 -3.38
CA THR A 26 12.59 -2.79 -2.43
C THR A 26 11.11 -3.09 -2.61
N PRO A 27 10.39 -3.56 -1.58
CA PRO A 27 8.97 -3.86 -1.73
C PRO A 27 8.29 -2.60 -2.25
N GLU A 28 7.71 -2.68 -3.45
CA GLU A 28 6.98 -1.55 -4.01
C GLU A 28 5.88 -1.19 -3.02
N SER A 29 5.86 0.06 -2.59
CA SER A 29 4.91 0.51 -1.58
C SER A 29 3.51 0.44 -2.17
N PRO A 30 2.53 -0.12 -1.44
CA PRO A 30 1.21 -0.38 -1.99
C PRO A 30 0.55 0.94 -2.40
N ALA A 31 0.24 1.08 -3.70
CA ALA A 31 -0.28 2.31 -4.27
C ALA A 31 -1.60 2.09 -5.02
N VAL A 32 -2.43 3.13 -5.02
CA VAL A 32 -3.73 3.17 -5.69
C VAL A 32 -3.83 4.40 -6.57
N LEU A 33 -4.56 4.28 -7.67
CA LEU A 33 -4.97 5.40 -8.50
C LEU A 33 -6.37 5.83 -8.08
N LEU A 34 -6.54 7.12 -7.80
CA LEU A 34 -7.83 7.74 -7.61
C LEU A 34 -8.13 8.60 -8.84
N ASP A 35 -9.09 8.16 -9.67
CA ASP A 35 -9.38 8.79 -10.98
C ASP A 35 -10.02 10.19 -10.86
N LYS A 36 -10.64 10.48 -9.71
CA LYS A 36 -11.37 11.73 -9.43
C LYS A 36 -11.11 12.16 -8.00
N ALA A 37 -11.32 13.43 -7.68
CA ALA A 37 -11.22 13.86 -6.29
C ALA A 37 -12.31 13.20 -5.44
N GLY A 38 -11.96 12.75 -4.24
CA GLY A 38 -12.85 12.08 -3.30
C GLY A 38 -12.87 12.77 -1.94
N HIS A 39 -14.04 12.83 -1.34
CA HIS A 39 -14.30 13.31 0.00
C HIS A 39 -14.20 12.16 1.01
N PHE A 40 -13.29 12.28 1.96
CA PHE A 40 -13.08 11.29 3.02
C PHE A 40 -13.30 11.94 4.38
N THR A 41 -13.47 11.11 5.40
CA THR A 41 -13.52 11.60 6.79
C THR A 41 -12.10 11.62 7.35
N ALA A 42 -11.65 12.73 7.91
CA ALA A 42 -10.39 12.83 8.66
C ALA A 42 -10.54 12.22 10.07
N PRO A 43 -9.43 11.94 10.80
CA PRO A 43 -9.50 11.36 12.14
C PRO A 43 -10.28 12.20 13.18
N ASP A 44 -10.38 13.52 12.97
CA ASP A 44 -11.15 14.43 13.82
C ASP A 44 -12.65 14.50 13.42
N GLY A 45 -13.06 13.70 12.43
CA GLY A 45 -14.43 13.64 11.92
C GLY A 45 -14.77 14.70 10.87
N THR A 46 -13.82 15.58 10.51
CA THR A 46 -14.03 16.57 9.45
C THR A 46 -13.98 15.94 8.06
N ASP A 47 -14.53 16.64 7.07
CA ASP A 47 -14.43 16.24 5.67
C ASP A 47 -13.09 16.71 5.08
N VAL A 48 -12.39 15.81 4.39
CA VAL A 48 -11.13 16.10 3.70
C VAL A 48 -11.23 15.71 2.23
N LEU A 49 -10.87 16.66 1.37
CA LEU A 49 -10.81 16.45 -0.07
C LEU A 49 -9.44 15.86 -0.46
N VAL A 50 -9.45 14.65 -1.00
CA VAL A 50 -8.30 14.00 -1.61
C VAL A 50 -8.38 14.22 -3.11
N ALA A 51 -7.39 14.88 -3.71
CA ALA A 51 -7.38 15.13 -5.14
C ALA A 51 -7.19 13.83 -5.95
N ALA A 52 -7.58 13.83 -7.23
CA ALA A 52 -7.24 12.74 -8.14
C ALA A 52 -5.71 12.57 -8.24
N GLY A 53 -5.24 11.33 -8.31
CA GLY A 53 -3.81 11.03 -8.38
C GLY A 53 -3.44 9.65 -7.88
N THR A 54 -2.14 9.35 -7.89
CA THR A 54 -1.59 8.11 -7.36
C THR A 54 -1.14 8.31 -5.92
N TYR A 55 -1.59 7.43 -5.04
CA TYR A 55 -1.29 7.50 -3.61
C TYR A 55 -0.77 6.17 -3.12
N ARG A 56 0.34 6.21 -2.38
CA ARG A 56 0.71 5.11 -1.50
C ARG A 56 -0.15 5.15 -0.24
N LEU A 57 -0.64 3.99 0.18
CA LEU A 57 -1.38 3.85 1.43
C LEU A 57 -0.46 3.31 2.53
N GLU A 58 -0.46 4.01 3.66
CA GLU A 58 0.27 3.61 4.86
C GLU A 58 -0.68 3.54 6.05
N GLN A 59 -0.47 2.58 6.94
CA GLN A 59 -1.16 2.58 8.24
C GLN A 59 -0.48 3.58 9.17
N SER A 60 -1.18 4.64 9.58
CA SER A 60 -0.68 5.59 10.60
C SER A 60 -1.13 5.23 12.01
N ALA A 61 -2.32 4.60 12.16
CA ALA A 61 -2.84 4.07 13.41
C ALA A 61 -3.76 2.85 13.16
N GLU A 62 -4.31 2.26 14.22
CA GLU A 62 -5.19 1.08 14.12
C GLU A 62 -6.40 1.29 13.19
N THR A 63 -6.89 2.53 13.11
CA THR A 63 -8.06 2.91 12.31
C THR A 63 -7.78 4.12 11.43
N GLN A 64 -6.53 4.34 11.01
CA GLN A 64 -6.16 5.51 10.21
C GLN A 64 -5.27 5.11 9.03
N LEU A 65 -5.57 5.69 7.88
CA LEU A 65 -4.76 5.60 6.68
C LEU A 65 -4.09 6.94 6.40
N ARG A 66 -2.82 6.88 6.04
CA ARG A 66 -2.03 7.99 5.53
C ARG A 66 -1.82 7.80 4.04
N LEU A 67 -2.24 8.79 3.27
CA LEU A 67 -2.13 8.85 1.82
C LEU A 67 -0.92 9.70 1.45
N VAL A 68 0.06 9.09 0.78
CA VAL A 68 1.28 9.75 0.31
C VAL A 68 1.24 9.85 -1.20
N ALA A 69 1.09 11.08 -1.73
CA ALA A 69 0.94 11.34 -3.16
C ALA A 69 2.27 11.18 -3.94
N ASP A 70 2.14 10.83 -5.22
CA ASP A 70 3.18 10.94 -6.24
C ASP A 70 2.69 11.80 -7.43
N PRO A 71 3.25 13.00 -7.68
CA PRO A 71 4.42 13.61 -7.03
C PRO A 71 4.16 14.04 -5.57
N PRO A 72 5.21 14.21 -4.76
CA PRO A 72 5.07 14.49 -3.33
C PRO A 72 4.25 15.76 -3.03
N GLN A 73 3.22 15.58 -2.21
CA GLN A 73 2.39 16.62 -1.60
C GLN A 73 2.30 16.35 -0.09
N PRO A 74 1.79 17.29 0.73
CA PRO A 74 1.47 16.99 2.12
C PRO A 74 0.61 15.73 2.21
N ALA A 75 1.04 14.79 3.04
CA ALA A 75 0.29 13.55 3.23
C ALA A 75 -1.07 13.85 3.86
N VAL A 76 -2.10 13.12 3.42
CA VAL A 76 -3.46 13.25 3.94
C VAL A 76 -3.74 12.11 4.89
N GLU A 77 -4.25 12.41 6.08
CA GLU A 77 -4.72 11.38 7.02
C GLU A 77 -6.24 11.26 6.91
N ILE A 78 -6.71 10.03 6.76
CA ILE A 78 -8.13 9.71 6.69
C ILE A 78 -8.48 8.63 7.71
N GLN A 79 -9.69 8.73 8.24
CA GLN A 79 -10.32 7.74 9.09
C GLN A 79 -10.63 6.49 8.26
N ALA A 80 -10.26 5.34 8.81
CA ALA A 80 -10.55 4.02 8.27
C ALA A 80 -11.25 3.16 9.32
N THR A 81 -11.80 2.03 8.88
CA THR A 81 -12.31 0.96 9.74
C THR A 81 -11.35 -0.21 9.68
N ALA A 82 -11.00 -0.78 10.84
CA ALA A 82 -10.23 -2.01 10.88
C ALA A 82 -11.09 -3.15 10.33
N THR A 83 -10.50 -3.94 9.43
CA THR A 83 -11.13 -5.11 8.81
C THR A 83 -10.18 -6.30 8.87
N THR A 84 -10.67 -7.48 8.49
CA THR A 84 -9.87 -8.69 8.38
C THR A 84 -10.12 -9.34 7.04
N HIS A 85 -9.12 -10.04 6.51
CA HIS A 85 -9.18 -10.72 5.24
C HIS A 85 -8.56 -12.13 5.34
N GLU A 86 -9.02 -13.06 4.51
CA GLU A 86 -8.50 -14.44 4.48
C GLU A 86 -7.53 -14.65 3.32
N GLU A 87 -7.39 -13.64 2.48
CA GLU A 87 -6.59 -13.65 1.28
C GLU A 87 -5.10 -13.68 1.63
N THR A 88 -4.35 -14.57 0.97
CA THR A 88 -2.91 -14.68 1.19
C THR A 88 -2.20 -13.58 0.43
N VAL A 89 -1.75 -12.55 1.15
CA VAL A 89 -0.94 -11.45 0.60
C VAL A 89 0.49 -11.56 1.13
N ALA A 90 1.48 -11.64 0.24
CA ALA A 90 2.89 -11.79 0.63
C ALA A 90 3.53 -10.48 1.14
N SER A 91 2.93 -9.35 0.76
CA SER A 91 3.31 -8.00 1.15
C SER A 91 2.04 -7.14 1.29
N PRO A 92 2.09 -5.99 1.96
CA PRO A 92 0.97 -5.06 1.98
C PRO A 92 0.48 -4.73 0.57
N MET A 93 -0.82 -4.57 0.40
CA MET A 93 -1.45 -4.31 -0.89
C MET A 93 -2.57 -3.28 -0.72
N ALA A 94 -2.63 -2.32 -1.64
CA ALA A 94 -3.63 -1.27 -1.63
C ALA A 94 -4.61 -1.47 -2.79
N LEU A 95 -5.90 -1.26 -2.52
CA LEU A 95 -6.99 -1.39 -3.47
C LEU A 95 -7.82 -0.10 -3.45
N ALA A 96 -8.21 0.38 -4.63
CA ALA A 96 -9.28 1.35 -4.78
C ALA A 96 -10.47 0.64 -5.40
N ILE A 97 -11.61 0.64 -4.71
CA ILE A 97 -12.80 -0.10 -5.13
C ILE A 97 -13.97 0.88 -5.20
N ALA A 98 -14.53 1.07 -6.40
CA ALA A 98 -15.80 1.75 -6.59
C ALA A 98 -16.92 0.71 -6.54
N GLU A 99 -17.99 0.96 -5.79
CA GLU A 99 -19.08 0.00 -5.67
C GLU A 99 -20.02 0.08 -6.88
N GLU A 100 -20.29 -1.08 -7.51
CA GLU A 100 -21.23 -1.18 -8.62
C GLU A 100 -22.65 -0.81 -8.17
N GLY A 101 -23.23 0.23 -8.78
CA GLY A 101 -24.56 0.75 -8.43
C GLY A 101 -24.54 1.85 -7.36
N GLN A 102 -23.40 2.10 -6.70
CA GLN A 102 -23.13 3.29 -5.90
C GLN A 102 -21.96 4.04 -6.51
N GLU A 103 -22.15 4.59 -7.72
CA GLU A 103 -21.12 5.27 -8.52
C GLU A 103 -20.41 6.43 -7.79
N ASP A 104 -20.96 6.85 -6.65
CA ASP A 104 -20.44 7.91 -5.83
C ASP A 104 -19.58 7.43 -4.66
N GLU A 105 -19.62 6.15 -4.27
CA GLU A 105 -18.87 5.61 -3.12
C GLU A 105 -17.54 5.00 -3.58
N VAL A 106 -16.47 5.26 -2.81
CA VAL A 106 -15.14 4.72 -3.06
C VAL A 106 -14.52 4.20 -1.77
N HIS A 107 -13.96 3.00 -1.83
CA HIS A 107 -13.21 2.38 -0.75
C HIS A 107 -11.72 2.40 -1.08
N LEU A 108 -10.92 2.90 -0.13
CA LEU A 108 -9.47 2.75 -0.13
C LEU A 108 -9.11 1.69 0.90
N VAL A 109 -8.65 0.54 0.42
CA VAL A 109 -8.40 -0.64 1.24
C VAL A 109 -6.90 -0.93 1.30
N LEU A 110 -6.36 -1.11 2.50
CA LEU A 110 -5.00 -1.61 2.73
C LEU A 110 -5.08 -3.00 3.36
N LEU A 111 -4.60 -4.03 2.65
CA LEU A 111 -4.50 -5.40 3.15
C LEU A 111 -3.09 -5.66 3.66
N LEU A 112 -2.98 -6.31 4.82
CA LEU A 112 -1.71 -6.62 5.49
C LEU A 112 -1.44 -8.13 5.50
N PRO A 113 -0.16 -8.58 5.44
CA PRO A 113 0.16 -10.02 5.38
C PRO A 113 -0.33 -10.87 6.56
N ASP A 114 -0.72 -10.25 7.68
CA ASP A 114 -1.21 -10.93 8.87
C ASP A 114 -2.75 -11.13 8.90
N GLY A 115 -3.42 -10.87 7.77
CA GLY A 115 -4.87 -11.01 7.65
C GLY A 115 -5.66 -9.83 8.20
N ARG A 116 -4.99 -8.75 8.64
CA ARG A 116 -5.65 -7.49 8.99
C ARG A 116 -5.75 -6.57 7.77
N GLY A 117 -6.68 -5.65 7.82
CA GLY A 117 -6.77 -4.58 6.83
C GLY A 117 -7.39 -3.32 7.39
N LEU A 118 -7.36 -2.28 6.57
CA LEU A 118 -8.03 -1.00 6.81
C LEU A 118 -8.90 -0.69 5.60
N ASP A 119 -10.11 -0.22 5.83
CA ASP A 119 -11.06 0.21 4.81
C ASP A 119 -11.50 1.65 5.11
N ALA A 120 -11.11 2.60 4.27
CA ALA A 120 -11.58 3.96 4.33
C ALA A 120 -12.59 4.23 3.22
N THR A 121 -13.80 4.62 3.62
CA THR A 121 -14.88 4.98 2.71
C THR A 121 -14.90 6.48 2.46
N GLY A 122 -14.96 6.87 1.19
CA GLY A 122 -15.18 8.23 0.73
C GLY A 122 -16.29 8.32 -0.32
N THR A 123 -16.58 9.54 -0.76
CA THR A 123 -17.51 9.78 -1.87
C THR A 123 -16.96 10.76 -2.92
N PHE A 124 -17.34 10.64 -4.18
CA PHE A 124 -16.89 11.55 -5.24
C PHE A 124 -17.69 12.86 -5.29
N SER A 125 -18.95 12.87 -4.85
CA SER A 125 -19.84 14.04 -4.88
C SER A 125 -19.79 14.89 -3.61
N GLY A 126 -19.19 14.36 -2.53
CA GLY A 126 -19.26 14.97 -1.20
C GLY A 126 -20.64 14.90 -0.55
N THR A 127 -21.63 14.25 -1.19
CA THR A 127 -22.96 14.07 -0.61
C THR A 127 -23.07 12.70 0.04
N ARG A 128 -23.16 12.68 1.38
CA ARG A 128 -23.52 11.45 2.11
C ARG A 128 -25.03 11.36 2.18
N SER A 129 -25.64 10.39 1.50
CA SER A 129 -27.08 10.14 1.62
C SER A 129 -27.41 9.85 3.09
N ARG A 130 -28.36 10.59 3.66
CA ARG A 130 -28.76 10.51 5.09
C ARG A 130 -29.43 9.18 5.49
N GLY A 131 -29.37 8.16 4.64
CA GLY A 131 -29.81 6.79 4.93
C GLY A 131 -28.86 5.71 4.41
N SER A 132 -27.75 6.06 3.74
CA SER A 132 -26.77 5.04 3.32
C SER A 132 -25.91 4.70 4.53
N ARG A 133 -26.06 3.48 5.03
CA ARG A 133 -25.09 2.93 5.98
C ARG A 133 -23.85 2.65 5.16
N VAL A 134 -22.74 3.32 5.47
CA VAL A 134 -21.41 2.95 4.96
C VAL A 134 -21.22 1.48 5.31
N GLN A 135 -21.19 0.63 4.31
CA GLN A 135 -20.97 -0.80 4.49
C GLN A 135 -19.49 -1.07 4.26
N PRO A 136 -18.81 -1.76 5.18
CA PRO A 136 -17.46 -2.23 4.91
C PRO A 136 -17.44 -3.07 3.64
N ILE A 137 -16.33 -3.00 2.89
CA ILE A 137 -16.10 -3.83 1.72
C ILE A 137 -16.35 -5.31 2.06
N ASN A 138 -17.16 -5.99 1.26
CA ASN A 138 -17.43 -7.41 1.48
C ASN A 138 -16.37 -8.29 0.79
N ARG A 139 -16.32 -9.58 1.17
CA ARG A 139 -15.35 -10.53 0.64
C ARG A 139 -15.40 -10.70 -0.87
N LEU A 140 -16.59 -10.67 -1.48
CA LEU A 140 -16.73 -10.84 -2.93
C LEU A 140 -16.14 -9.64 -3.68
N GLN A 141 -16.43 -8.43 -3.21
CA GLN A 141 -15.86 -7.19 -3.77
C GLN A 141 -14.33 -7.19 -3.64
N MET A 142 -13.81 -7.60 -2.48
CA MET A 142 -12.37 -7.73 -2.27
C MET A 142 -11.75 -8.75 -3.23
N GLN A 143 -12.35 -9.93 -3.40
CA GLN A 143 -11.87 -10.95 -4.34
C GLN A 143 -11.91 -10.46 -5.79
N GLN A 144 -12.96 -9.75 -6.18
CA GLN A 144 -13.07 -9.14 -7.51
C GLN A 144 -11.95 -8.13 -7.75
N ALA A 145 -11.70 -7.23 -6.79
CA ALA A 145 -10.62 -6.25 -6.88
C ALA A 145 -9.23 -6.93 -6.97
N LEU A 146 -9.01 -7.99 -6.19
CA LEU A 146 -7.77 -8.76 -6.23
C LEU A 146 -7.53 -9.46 -7.57
N ASN A 147 -8.58 -10.02 -8.16
CA ASN A 147 -8.50 -10.65 -9.49
C ASN A 147 -8.21 -9.64 -10.61
N GLN A 148 -8.55 -8.36 -10.43
CA GLN A 148 -8.23 -7.31 -11.38
C GLN A 148 -6.76 -6.88 -11.31
N ILE A 149 -6.15 -6.94 -10.12
CA ILE A 149 -4.75 -6.52 -9.91
C ILE A 149 -3.77 -7.65 -10.18
N GLN A 150 -4.17 -8.90 -9.95
CA GLN A 150 -3.36 -10.07 -10.29
C GLN A 150 -3.76 -10.61 -11.68
N PRO A 151 -3.03 -10.31 -12.77
CA PRO A 151 -3.10 -11.17 -13.94
C PRO A 151 -2.63 -12.57 -13.51
N PHE A 152 -3.53 -13.55 -13.59
CA PHE A 152 -3.22 -14.96 -13.34
C PHE A 152 -1.83 -15.34 -13.87
N PRO A 153 -0.90 -15.87 -13.05
CA PRO A 153 0.30 -16.48 -13.59
C PRO A 153 -0.12 -17.65 -14.50
N GLN A 154 0.36 -17.58 -15.74
CA GLN A 154 0.08 -18.50 -16.84
C GLN A 154 0.28 -19.95 -16.39
N ARG A 155 -0.67 -20.83 -16.75
CA ARG A 155 -0.51 -22.29 -16.60
C ARG A 155 0.85 -22.72 -17.13
N PRO A 156 1.56 -23.65 -16.47
CA PRO A 156 2.71 -24.30 -17.09
C PRO A 156 2.24 -25.03 -18.36
N SER A 157 2.72 -24.54 -19.50
CA SER A 157 2.65 -25.24 -20.78
C SER A 157 3.61 -26.42 -20.69
N ASN A 158 3.12 -27.57 -20.25
CA ASN A 158 3.81 -28.83 -20.48
C ASN A 158 3.63 -29.22 -21.95
N SER A 159 4.74 -29.32 -22.68
CA SER A 159 4.88 -30.11 -23.91
C SER A 159 6.30 -30.63 -23.99
#